data_AF-W1XB83-F1
#
_entry.id   AF-W1XB83-F1
#
_cell.length_a   1.000
_cell.length_b   1.000
_cell.length_c   1.000
_cell.angle_alpha   90.00
_cell.angle_beta   90.00
_cell.angle_gamma   90.00
#
_symmetry.space_group_name_H-M   'P 1'
#
loop_
_entity.id
_entity.type
_entity.pdbx_description
1 polymer ?
#
loop_
_entity_poly.entity_id
_entity_poly.type
_entity_poly.pdbx_seq_one_letter_code
_entity_poly.pdbx_strand_id
1 'polypeptide(L)' 'AVEDRYEELGELLSDPDVVSDTKRFMELSKEEASTRDTVATYRDYKRVLQNITDAEEMIKDASGDADLEEM' A
#
# COMPACT_ATOMS: atom_id res chain seq x y z
N ALA A 1 1.93 -5.39 8.49
CA ALA A 1 3.08 -6.30 8.75
C ALA A 1 4.08 -6.31 7.59
N VAL A 2 3.76 -6.89 6.42
CA VAL A 2 4.70 -6.89 5.27
C VAL A 2 4.85 -5.51 4.63
N GLU A 3 3.75 -4.76 4.50
CA GLU A 3 3.77 -3.36 4.01
C GLU A 3 4.55 -2.44 4.97
N ASP A 4 4.24 -2.47 6.27
CA ASP A 4 4.95 -1.67 7.29
C ASP A 4 6.47 -1.96 7.29
N ARG A 5 6.88 -3.23 7.15
CA ARG A 5 8.28 -3.60 7.05
C ARG A 5 8.92 -3.08 5.77
N TYR A 6 8.21 -3.13 4.64
CA TYR A 6 8.69 -2.59 3.38
C TYR A 6 8.91 -1.07 3.45
N GLU A 7 8.03 -0.35 4.15
CA GLU A 7 8.17 1.09 4.39
C GLU A 7 9.37 1.39 5.31
N GLU A 8 9.50 0.65 6.42
CA GLU A 8 10.65 0.74 7.33
C GLU A 8 11.98 0.49 6.59
N LEU A 9 12.04 -0.50 5.70
CA LEU A 9 13.22 -0.77 4.88
C LEU A 9 13.57 0.42 3.97
N GLY A 10 12.56 1.08 3.40
CA GLY A 10 12.74 2.30 2.61
C GLY A 10 13.33 3.44 3.43
N GLU A 11 12.85 3.64 4.66
CA GLU A 11 13.39 4.63 5.60
C GLU A 11 14.84 4.31 5.98
N LEU A 12 15.13 3.05 6.35
CA LEU A 12 16.48 2.61 6.69
C LEU A 12 17.46 2.75 5.53
N LEU A 13 17.03 2.47 4.30
CA LEU A 13 17.86 2.65 3.10
C LEU A 13 18.10 4.12 2.74
N SER A 14 17.37 5.05 3.36
CA SER A 14 17.58 6.50 3.25
C SER A 14 18.53 7.07 4.32
N ASP A 15 18.83 6.30 5.36
CA ASP A 15 19.72 6.70 6.46
C ASP A 15 21.20 6.72 6.01
N PRO A 16 21.91 7.87 6.12
CA PRO A 16 23.33 7.97 5.78
C PRO A 16 24.22 6.95 6.49
N ASP A 17 23.91 6.60 7.74
CA ASP A 17 24.70 5.63 8.51
C ASP A 17 24.57 4.23 7.90
N VAL A 18 23.38 3.87 7.42
CA VAL A 18 23.12 2.61 6.70
C VAL A 18 23.75 2.63 5.31
N VAL A 19 23.63 3.73 4.58
CA VAL A 19 24.21 3.89 3.24
C VAL A 19 25.75 3.78 3.28
N SER A 20 26.37 4.28 4.35
CA SER A 20 27.82 4.18 4.55
C SER A 20 28.30 2.75 4.88
N ASP A 21 27.44 1.90 5.45
CA ASP A 21 27.70 0.48 5.70
C ASP A 21 27.24 -0.37 4.51
N THR A 22 28.17 -0.65 3.59
CA THR A 22 27.90 -1.42 2.36
C THR A 22 27.30 -2.80 2.63
N LYS A 23 27.67 -3.46 3.73
CA LYS A 23 27.14 -4.79 4.04
C LYS A 23 25.68 -4.69 4.44
N ARG A 24 25.38 -3.78 5.37
CA ARG A 24 24.02 -3.55 5.87
C ARG A 24 23.10 -3.04 4.75
N PHE A 25 23.59 -2.11 3.92
CA PHE A 25 22.86 -1.61 2.76
C PHE A 25 22.47 -2.74 1.78
N MET A 26 23.41 -3.66 1.48
CA MET A 26 23.11 -4.79 0.60
C MET A 26 22.09 -5.78 1.19
N GLU A 27 22.16 -6.04 2.50
CA GLU A 27 21.21 -6.92 3.18
C GLU A 27 19.79 -6.34 3.13
N LEU A 28 19.63 -5.06 3.50
CA LEU A 28 18.35 -4.36 3.49
C LEU A 28 17.80 -4.19 2.07
N SER A 29 18.66 -3.90 1.09
CA SER A 29 18.25 -3.78 -0.33
C SER A 29 17.71 -5.09 -0.88
N LYS A 30 18.29 -6.24 -0.50
CA LYS A 30 17.78 -7.55 -0.89
C LYS A 30 16.43 -7.85 -0.24
N GLU A 31 16.28 -7.48 1.03
CA GLU A 31 15.01 -7.63 1.75
C GLU A 31 13.90 -6.80 1.09
N GLU A 32 14.15 -5.52 0.80
CA GLU A 32 13.21 -4.63 0.09
C GLU A 32 12.85 -5.20 -1.28
N ALA A 33 13.84 -5.61 -2.07
CA ALA A 33 13.61 -6.16 -3.40
C ALA A 33 12.74 -7.43 -3.35
N SER A 34 12.96 -8.30 -2.36
CA SER A 34 12.20 -9.54 -2.19
C SER A 34 10.74 -9.33 -1.80
N THR A 35 10.42 -8.17 -1.21
CA THR A 35 9.08 -7.85 -0.70
C THR A 35 8.31 -6.92 -1.63
N ARG A 36 9.00 -6.24 -2.56
CA ARG A 36 8.44 -5.27 -3.51
C ARG A 36 7.23 -5.80 -4.28
N ASP A 37 7.34 -6.96 -4.92
CA ASP A 37 6.24 -7.51 -5.76
C ASP A 37 5.00 -7.85 -4.93
N THR A 38 5.22 -8.33 -3.69
CA THR A 38 4.14 -8.66 -2.76
C THR A 38 3.41 -7.38 -2.33
N VAL A 39 4.15 -6.33 -1.98
CA VAL A 39 3.57 -5.05 -1.57
C VAL A 39 2.87 -4.37 -2.74
N ALA A 40 3.45 -4.40 -3.95
CA ALA A 40 2.82 -3.88 -5.15
C ALA A 40 1.46 -4.55 -5.43
N THR A 41 1.43 -5.88 -5.41
CA THR A 41 0.20 -6.66 -5.58
C THR A 41 -0.84 -6.33 -4.51
N TYR A 42 -0.41 -6.21 -3.26
CA TYR A 42 -1.29 -5.88 -2.14
C TYR A 42 -1.90 -4.48 -2.24
N ARG A 43 -1.09 -3.48 -2.63
CA ARG A 43 -1.55 -2.11 -2.85
C ARG A 43 -2.51 -2.02 -4.03
N ASP A 44 -2.23 -2.75 -5.11
CA ASP A 44 -3.14 -2.84 -6.26
C ASP A 44 -4.48 -3.46 -5.87
N TYR A 45 -4.45 -4.54 -5.09
CA TYR A 45 -5.67 -5.16 -4.55
C TYR A 45 -6.50 -4.16 -3.73
N LYS A 46 -5.87 -3.45 -2.78
CA LYS A 46 -6.53 -2.41 -1.98
C LYS A 46 -7.16 -1.32 -2.86
N ARG A 47 -6.43 -0.86 -3.87
CA ARG A 47 -6.93 0.15 -4.82
C ARG A 47 -8.14 -0.35 -5.60
N VAL A 48 -8.11 -1.60 -6.09
CA VAL A 48 -9.25 -2.18 -6.81
C VAL A 48 -10.47 -2.29 -5.89
N LEU A 49 -10.29 -2.70 -4.63
CA LEU A 49 -11.39 -2.71 -3.66
C LEU A 49 -11.96 -1.31 -3.43
N GLN A 50 -11.11 -0.30 -3.23
CA GLN A 50 -11.57 1.08 -3.05
C GLN A 50 -12.36 1.55 -4.27
N ASN A 51 -11.87 1.28 -5.48
CA ASN A 51 -12.57 1.65 -6.71
C ASN A 51 -13.95 0.97 -6.83
N ILE A 52 -14.08 -0.27 -6.33
CA ILE A 52 -15.37 -0.97 -6.30
C ILE A 52 -16.31 -0.26 -5.33
N THR A 53 -15.85 0.02 -4.11
CA THR A 53 -16.64 0.74 -3.11
C THR A 53 -17.07 2.12 -3.61
N ASP A 54 -16.14 2.90 -4.17
CA ASP A 54 -16.44 4.22 -4.72
C ASP A 54 -17.47 4.13 -5.86
N ALA A 55 -17.35 3.11 -6.73
CA ALA A 55 -18.31 2.90 -7.82
C ALA A 55 -19.70 2.48 -7.30
N GLU A 56 -19.77 1.65 -6.26
CA GLU A 56 -21.02 1.26 -5.61
C GLU A 56 -21.70 2.47 -4.95
N GLU A 57 -20.94 3.34 -4.28
CA GLU A 57 -21.43 4.61 -3.71
C GLU A 57 -21.94 5.54 -4.81
N MET A 58 -21.20 5.70 -5.91
CA MET A 58 -21.65 6.50 -7.05
C MET A 58 -22.95 5.96 -7.67
N ILE A 59 -23.10 4.64 -7.78
CA ILE A 59 -24.33 4.02 -8.28
C ILE A 59 -25.48 4.29 -7.31
N LYS A 60 -25.25 4.15 -6.00
CA LYS A 60 -26.26 4.44 -4.97
C LYS A 60 -26.73 5.89 -5.05
N ASP A 61 -25.80 6.83 -5.14
CA ASP A 61 -26.08 8.26 -5.26
C ASP A 61 -26.81 8.60 -6.57
N ALA A 62 -26.42 7.97 -7.69
CA ALA A 62 -27.00 8.21 -9.01
C ALA A 62 -28.36 7.52 -9.23
N SER A 63 -28.60 6.39 -8.57
CA SER A 63 -29.87 5.65 -8.66
C SER A 63 -31.00 6.35 -7.93
N GLY A 64 -30.68 7.39 -7.15
CA GLY A 64 -31.67 8.18 -6.40
C GLY A 64 -32.55 7.27 -5.55
N ASP A 65 -31.95 6.27 -4.89
CA ASP A 65 -32.69 5.39 -4.01
C ASP A 65 -33.28 6.28 -2.90
N ALA A 66 -34.55 6.62 -3.09
CA ALA A 66 -35.38 7.41 -2.21
C ALA A 66 -35.59 6.71 -0.86
N ASP A 67 -35.07 5.49 -0.69
CA ASP A 67 -35.08 4.70 0.53
C ASP A 67 -33.97 5.07 1.54
N LEU A 68 -33.26 6.19 1.33
CA LEU A 68 -32.55 6.89 2.41
C LEU A 68 -33.37 8.05 2.99
N GLU A 69 -34.71 8.01 2.84
CA GLU A 69 -35.63 8.45 3.91
C GLU A 69 -35.67 7.37 5.02
N GLU A 70 -34.60 7.27 5.80
CA GLU A 70 -34.57 6.82 7.22
C GLU A 70 -33.14 6.39 7.58
N MET A 71 -32.27 7.38 7.80
CA MET A 71 -31.47 7.56 9.04
C MET A 71 -30.56 8.79 8.90
#